data_AF-A0A4R1HBA2-F1
#
_entry.id   AF-A0A4R1HBA2-F1
#
_cell.length_a   1.000
_cell.length_b   1.000
_cell.length_c   1.000
_cell.angle_alpha   90.00
_cell.angle_beta   90.00
_cell.angle_gamma   90.00
#
_symmetry.space_group_name_H-M   'P 1'
#
loop_
_entity.id
_entity.type
_entity.pdbx_description
1 polymer ?
#
loop_
_entity_poly.entity_id
_entity_poly.type
_entity_poly.pdbx_seq_one_letter_code
_entity_poly.pdbx_strand_id
1 'polypeptide(L)'
;MMSERERRDSGLRNGDARRFAGYLKQSGMSCLVVDQTKDHAVLVFTGPFEGGEVVWRCEFVTLKAELQRLILEGSRAVEGLRNFIEIGDPVPDGVPLRVGLALTHIDAAAIDKMILMIRQYKNLRRGRHEYGEVVQLR
;
A
#
# COMPACT_ATOMS: atom_id res chain seq x y z
N MET A 1 -14.00 -28.45 5.67
CA MET A 1 -12.96 -28.87 4.73
C MET A 1 -12.63 -27.67 3.84
N MET A 2 -11.52 -26.96 4.10
CA MET A 2 -11.18 -25.72 3.37
C MET A 2 -10.80 -26.05 1.92
N SER A 3 -11.29 -25.24 0.97
CA SER A 3 -11.05 -25.39 -0.47
C SER A 3 -9.57 -25.15 -0.82
N GLU A 4 -9.12 -25.69 -1.96
CA GLU A 4 -7.75 -25.44 -2.44
C GLU A 4 -7.48 -23.96 -2.76
N ARG A 5 -8.53 -23.16 -2.96
CA ARG A 5 -8.44 -21.71 -3.16
C ARG A 5 -8.11 -21.02 -1.84
N GLU A 6 -8.82 -21.37 -0.77
CA GLU A 6 -8.55 -20.85 0.59
C GLU A 6 -7.20 -21.31 1.15
N ARG A 7 -6.76 -22.54 0.85
CA ARG A 7 -5.41 -23.00 1.23
C ARG A 7 -4.31 -22.25 0.47
N ARG A 8 -4.54 -21.89 -0.80
CA ARG A 8 -3.62 -21.07 -1.60
C ARG A 8 -3.58 -19.62 -1.12
N ASP A 9 -4.75 -19.04 -0.81
CA ASP A 9 -4.87 -17.68 -0.26
C ASP A 9 -4.22 -17.56 1.12
N SER A 10 -4.30 -18.60 1.95
CA SER A 10 -3.57 -18.67 3.23
C SER A 10 -2.04 -18.77 3.04
N GLY A 11 -1.56 -19.42 1.99
CA GLY A 11 -0.13 -19.50 1.66
C GLY A 11 0.42 -18.20 1.06
N LEU A 12 -0.42 -17.43 0.35
CA LEU A 12 -0.08 -16.09 -0.16
C LEU A 12 0.05 -15.05 0.96
N ARG A 13 -0.67 -15.24 2.07
CA ARG A 13 -0.50 -14.45 3.30
C ARG A 13 0.83 -14.73 4.02
N ASN A 14 1.44 -15.90 3.81
CA ASN A 14 2.66 -16.38 4.49
C ASN A 14 3.99 -15.83 3.93
N GLY A 15 3.96 -14.86 3.02
CA GLY A 15 5.13 -13.98 2.85
C GLY A 15 6.18 -14.37 1.82
N ASP A 16 5.92 -15.30 0.89
CA ASP A 16 6.88 -15.50 -0.21
C ASP A 16 6.54 -14.56 -1.39
N ALA A 17 7.27 -13.45 -1.49
CA ALA A 17 7.11 -12.48 -2.57
C ALA A 17 7.21 -13.13 -3.97
N ARG A 18 8.09 -14.11 -4.16
CA ARG A 18 8.26 -14.75 -5.49
C ARG A 18 7.06 -15.59 -5.87
N ARG A 19 6.50 -16.34 -4.92
CA ARG A 19 5.27 -17.11 -5.14
C ARG A 19 4.09 -16.19 -5.40
N PHE A 20 4.03 -15.04 -4.71
CA PHE A 20 2.98 -14.06 -4.90
C PHE A 20 3.00 -13.42 -6.29
N ALA A 21 4.18 -12.99 -6.77
CA ALA A 21 4.33 -12.47 -8.13
C ALA A 21 3.90 -13.50 -9.19
N GLY A 22 4.28 -14.77 -9.00
CA GLY A 22 3.84 -15.87 -9.86
C GLY A 22 2.33 -16.06 -9.87
N TYR A 23 1.68 -15.98 -8.70
CA TYR A 23 0.23 -16.09 -8.58
C TYR A 23 -0.51 -14.98 -9.32
N LEU A 24 -0.15 -13.71 -9.10
CA LEU A 24 -0.80 -12.58 -9.78
C LEU A 24 -0.69 -12.70 -11.30
N LYS A 25 0.49 -13.10 -11.80
CA LYS A 25 0.71 -13.32 -13.23
C LYS A 25 -0.17 -14.44 -13.80
N GLN A 26 -0.33 -15.54 -13.07
CA GLN A 26 -1.14 -16.68 -13.51
C GLN A 26 -2.64 -16.41 -13.42
N SER A 27 -3.09 -15.63 -12.43
CA SER A 27 -4.50 -15.29 -12.24
C SER A 27 -4.97 -14.11 -13.09
N GLY A 28 -4.05 -13.39 -13.74
CA GLY A 28 -4.35 -12.15 -14.46
C GLY A 28 -4.72 -10.99 -13.53
N MET A 29 -4.53 -11.14 -12.22
CA MET A 29 -4.87 -10.12 -11.23
C MET A 29 -3.75 -9.08 -11.14
N SER A 30 -4.13 -7.80 -11.08
CA SER A 30 -3.20 -6.69 -10.94
C SER A 30 -2.74 -6.46 -9.49
N CYS A 31 -3.57 -6.88 -8.52
CA CYS A 31 -3.33 -6.79 -7.08
C CYS A 31 -4.18 -7.82 -6.31
N LEU A 32 -3.82 -8.06 -5.06
CA LEU A 32 -4.65 -8.73 -4.06
C LEU A 32 -5.00 -7.72 -2.96
N VAL A 33 -6.28 -7.58 -2.66
CA VAL A 33 -6.75 -6.88 -1.46
C VAL A 33 -6.78 -7.87 -0.31
N VAL A 34 -5.94 -7.65 0.71
CA VAL A 34 -5.83 -8.52 1.89
C VAL A 34 -6.85 -8.11 2.94
N ASP A 35 -7.00 -6.81 3.15
CA ASP A 35 -7.98 -6.20 4.06
C ASP A 35 -8.36 -4.80 3.55
N GLN A 36 -9.59 -4.37 3.84
CA GLN A 36 -10.09 -3.06 3.43
C GLN A 36 -11.20 -2.57 4.36
N THR A 37 -11.01 -1.36 4.87
CA THR A 37 -12.03 -0.52 5.50
C THR A 37 -12.30 0.71 4.61
N LYS A 38 -13.11 1.65 5.10
CA LYS A 38 -13.33 2.93 4.41
C LYS A 38 -12.09 3.81 4.40
N ASP A 39 -11.16 3.65 5.32
CA ASP A 39 -10.07 4.59 5.59
C ASP A 39 -8.68 3.97 5.55
N HIS A 40 -8.61 2.64 5.43
CA HIS A 40 -7.40 1.84 5.37
C HIS A 40 -7.58 0.64 4.43
N ALA A 41 -6.53 0.26 3.71
CA ALA A 41 -6.47 -0.98 2.95
C ALA A 41 -5.07 -1.60 2.99
N VAL A 42 -5.00 -2.92 3.09
CA VAL A 42 -3.77 -3.69 2.94
C VAL A 42 -3.81 -4.41 1.60
N LEU A 43 -2.83 -4.11 0.76
CA LEU A 43 -2.77 -4.55 -0.63
C LEU A 43 -1.42 -5.20 -0.92
N VAL A 44 -1.41 -6.15 -1.84
CA VAL A 44 -0.16 -6.70 -2.38
C VAL A 44 -0.25 -6.68 -3.91
N PHE A 45 0.77 -6.13 -4.57
CA PHE A 45 0.81 -6.00 -6.03
C PHE A 45 2.24 -5.96 -6.56
N THR A 46 2.44 -6.16 -7.86
CA THR A 46 3.77 -6.02 -8.49
C THR A 46 3.94 -4.66 -9.17
N GLY A 47 5.18 -4.17 -9.23
CA GLY A 47 5.51 -2.97 -9.98
C GLY A 47 7.02 -2.71 -10.07
N PRO A 48 7.44 -1.75 -10.91
CA PRO A 48 8.84 -1.39 -11.06
C PRO A 48 9.36 -0.62 -9.83
N PHE A 49 10.58 -0.94 -9.39
CA PHE A 49 11.32 -0.20 -8.37
C PHE A 49 12.83 -0.48 -8.49
N GLU A 50 13.66 0.56 -8.40
CA GLU A 50 15.13 0.44 -8.41
C GLU A 50 15.70 -0.43 -9.55
N GLY A 51 15.09 -0.34 -10.74
CA GLY A 51 15.53 -1.06 -11.94
C GLY A 51 15.04 -2.50 -12.06
N GLY A 52 14.20 -2.98 -11.14
CA GLY A 52 13.61 -4.33 -11.19
C GLY A 52 12.10 -4.34 -10.94
N GLU A 53 11.45 -5.47 -11.22
CA GLU A 53 10.08 -5.72 -10.77
C GLU A 53 10.11 -6.24 -9.33
N VAL A 54 9.32 -5.63 -8.45
CA VAL A 54 9.20 -6.00 -7.03
C VAL A 54 7.76 -6.35 -6.67
N VAL A 55 7.59 -7.04 -5.54
CA VAL A 55 6.30 -7.17 -4.86
C VAL A 55 6.18 -6.07 -3.82
N TRP A 56 5.19 -5.23 -3.97
CA TRP A 56 4.81 -4.22 -3.00
C TRP A 56 3.88 -4.81 -1.95
N ARG A 57 4.17 -4.55 -0.68
CA ARG A 57 3.21 -4.72 0.42
C ARG A 57 2.78 -3.35 0.86
N CYS A 58 1.57 -2.97 0.48
CA CYS A 58 1.09 -1.62 0.59
C CYS A 58 0.06 -1.49 1.71
N GLU A 59 0.33 -0.60 2.65
CA GLU A 59 -0.70 0.03 3.47
C GLU A 59 -1.16 1.31 2.77
N PHE A 60 -2.42 1.34 2.36
CA PHE A 60 -3.04 2.51 1.78
C PHE A 60 -3.99 3.15 2.80
N VAL A 61 -3.75 4.40 3.16
CA VAL A 61 -4.51 5.10 4.21
C VAL A 61 -5.04 6.44 3.72
N THR A 62 -6.17 6.84 4.29
CA THR A 62 -6.59 8.25 4.22
C THR A 62 -5.74 9.09 5.17
N LEU A 63 -5.53 10.37 4.86
CA LEU A 63 -4.85 11.28 5.81
C LEU A 63 -5.60 11.41 7.14
N LYS A 64 -6.92 11.20 7.15
CA LYS A 64 -7.72 11.16 8.39
C LYS A 64 -7.32 9.98 9.28
N ALA A 65 -7.23 8.77 8.72
CA ALA A 65 -6.77 7.61 9.48
C ALA A 65 -5.31 7.79 9.95
N GLU A 66 -4.45 8.39 9.12
CA GLU A 66 -3.08 8.69 9.52
C GLU A 66 -3.00 9.67 10.68
N LEU A 67 -3.79 10.74 10.64
CA LEU A 67 -3.89 11.71 11.74
C LEU A 67 -4.30 11.02 13.04
N GLN A 68 -5.33 10.17 12.99
CA GLN A 68 -5.79 9.43 14.16
C GLN A 68 -4.71 8.51 14.71
N ARG A 69 -3.97 7.80 13.85
CA ARG A 69 -2.82 6.98 14.26
C ARG A 69 -1.75 7.82 14.97
N LEU A 70 -1.36 8.95 14.37
CA LEU A 70 -0.35 9.85 14.95
C LEU A 70 -0.78 10.43 16.31
N ILE A 71 -2.05 10.80 16.46
CA ILE A 71 -2.61 11.28 17.72
C ILE A 71 -2.54 10.18 18.80
N LEU A 72 -2.92 8.94 18.45
CA LEU A 72 -2.87 7.79 19.37
C LEU A 72 -1.43 7.45 19.78
N GLU A 73 -0.47 7.64 18.89
CA GLU A 73 0.97 7.47 19.16
C GLU A 73 1.59 8.64 19.94
N GLY A 74 0.80 9.66 20.28
CA GLY A 74 1.28 10.84 21.03
C GLY A 74 2.15 11.78 20.19
N SER A 75 2.12 11.67 18.86
CA SER A 75 2.89 12.53 17.97
C SER A 75 2.31 13.94 17.95
N ARG A 76 3.19 14.94 18.07
CA ARG A 76 2.84 16.37 17.93
C ARG A 76 2.81 16.85 16.48
N ALA A 77 3.14 16.00 15.50
CA ALA A 77 3.12 16.30 14.06
C ALA A 77 1.69 16.35 13.47
N VAL A 78 0.73 16.81 14.27
CA VAL A 78 -0.71 16.91 13.96
C VAL A 78 -0.97 18.09 13.01
N GLU A 79 -0.09 19.08 13.01
CA GLU A 79 -0.19 20.26 12.16
C GLU A 79 0.49 20.02 10.82
N GLY A 80 -0.32 19.72 9.80
CA GLY A 80 0.08 19.93 8.42
C GLY A 80 0.30 18.68 7.57
N LEU A 81 -0.53 17.65 7.75
CA LEU A 81 -0.47 16.44 6.92
C LEU A 81 -0.59 16.74 5.43
N ARG A 82 0.31 16.15 4.67
CA ARG A 82 0.30 16.12 3.20
C ARG A 82 0.14 14.69 2.71
N ASN A 83 -0.19 14.55 1.43
CA ASN A 83 -0.10 13.24 0.80
C ASN A 83 1.33 12.74 0.91
N PHE A 84 1.50 11.44 1.12
CA PHE A 84 2.81 10.84 1.26
C PHE A 84 2.91 9.48 0.61
N ILE A 85 4.14 9.14 0.23
CA ILE A 85 4.58 7.80 -0.12
C ILE A 85 5.80 7.50 0.74
N GLU A 86 5.76 6.38 1.44
CA GLU A 86 6.84 5.93 2.32
C GLU A 86 7.23 4.52 1.90
N ILE A 87 8.51 4.34 1.59
CA ILE A 87 9.05 3.05 1.13
C ILE A 87 10.10 2.59 2.13
N GLY A 88 9.87 1.41 2.70
CA GLY A 88 10.79 0.77 3.65
C GLY A 88 11.88 -0.04 2.96
N ASP A 89 12.73 -0.67 3.79
CA ASP A 89 13.72 -1.62 3.29
C ASP A 89 13.05 -2.94 2.86
N PRO A 90 13.54 -3.58 1.77
CA PRO A 90 13.03 -4.87 1.34
C PRO A 90 13.10 -5.91 2.47
N VAL A 91 11.99 -6.62 2.67
CA VAL A 91 11.88 -7.77 3.56
C VAL A 91 11.65 -9.02 2.72
N PRO A 92 11.77 -10.26 3.28
CA PRO A 92 11.54 -11.49 2.51
C PRO A 92 10.20 -11.52 1.75
N ASP A 93 9.24 -10.82 2.34
CA ASP A 93 7.84 -10.70 1.94
C ASP A 93 7.55 -9.67 0.85
N GLY A 94 8.54 -8.87 0.45
CA GLY A 94 8.39 -7.80 -0.54
C GLY A 94 8.94 -6.48 -0.03
N VAL A 95 8.65 -5.41 -0.75
CA VAL A 95 9.04 -4.05 -0.38
C VAL A 95 7.87 -3.40 0.39
N PRO A 96 8.06 -3.01 1.66
CA PRO A 96 7.06 -2.27 2.41
C PRO A 96 6.81 -0.92 1.74
N LEU A 97 5.53 -0.62 1.53
CA LEU A 97 5.04 0.61 0.96
C LEU A 97 3.91 1.12 1.82
N ARG A 98 3.90 2.41 2.10
CA ARG A 98 2.80 3.07 2.77
C ARG A 98 2.43 4.33 2.00
N VAL A 99 1.16 4.48 1.69
CA VAL A 99 0.65 5.60 0.89
C VAL A 99 -0.46 6.26 1.67
N GLY A 100 -0.32 7.55 1.94
CA GLY A 100 -1.38 8.37 2.51
C GLY A 100 -1.91 9.37 1.51
N LEU A 101 -3.21 9.34 1.25
CA LEU A 101 -3.87 10.29 0.35
C LEU A 101 -5.02 11.03 1.03
N ALA A 102 -5.21 12.28 0.62
CA ALA A 102 -6.32 13.14 1.00
C ALA A 102 -7.63 12.69 0.33
N LEU A 103 -8.16 11.55 0.78
CA LEU A 103 -9.39 10.95 0.31
C LEU A 103 -10.42 10.88 1.43
N THR A 104 -11.70 10.95 1.06
CA THR A 104 -12.80 10.75 2.01
C THR A 104 -12.97 9.28 2.39
N HIS A 105 -12.73 8.38 1.43
CA HIS A 105 -12.73 6.94 1.65
C HIS A 105 -11.91 6.21 0.57
N ILE A 106 -11.56 4.96 0.86
CA ILE A 106 -10.85 4.04 -0.02
C ILE A 106 -11.86 3.09 -0.66
N ASP A 107 -11.99 3.20 -1.98
CA ASP A 107 -12.77 2.32 -2.84
C ASP A 107 -11.87 1.64 -3.90
N ALA A 108 -12.45 0.79 -4.75
CA ALA A 108 -11.71 0.11 -5.81
C ALA A 108 -11.04 1.09 -6.79
N ALA A 109 -11.72 2.19 -7.13
CA ALA A 109 -11.17 3.19 -8.05
C ALA A 109 -9.96 3.94 -7.44
N ALA A 110 -9.99 4.22 -6.14
CA ALA A 110 -8.87 4.80 -5.40
C ALA A 110 -7.67 3.83 -5.37
N ILE A 111 -7.92 2.54 -5.15
CA ILE A 111 -6.89 1.49 -5.17
C ILE A 111 -6.22 1.42 -6.54
N ASP A 112 -7.00 1.35 -7.62
CA ASP A 112 -6.48 1.27 -8.98
C ASP A 112 -5.62 2.49 -9.35
N LYS A 113 -6.09 3.69 -9.00
CA LYS A 113 -5.34 4.94 -9.21
C LYS A 113 -4.05 4.97 -8.40
N MET A 114 -4.08 4.52 -7.15
CA MET A 114 -2.90 4.45 -6.30
C MET A 114 -1.87 3.47 -6.89
N ILE A 115 -2.29 2.29 -7.33
CA ILE A 115 -1.39 1.31 -7.96
C ILE A 115 -0.80 1.87 -9.25
N LEU A 116 -1.61 2.51 -10.09
CA LEU A 116 -1.14 3.17 -11.32
C LEU A 116 -0.09 4.24 -11.00
N MET A 117 -0.36 5.09 -10.01
CA MET A 117 0.57 6.12 -9.54
C MET A 117 1.90 5.49 -9.14
N ILE A 118 1.90 4.49 -8.26
CA ILE A 118 3.12 3.82 -7.80
C ILE A 118 3.89 3.19 -8.98
N ARG A 119 3.21 2.55 -9.93
CA ARG A 119 3.86 1.95 -11.10
C ARG A 119 4.48 2.97 -12.05
N GLN A 120 3.97 4.20 -12.09
CA GLN A 120 4.39 5.23 -13.04
C GLN A 120 5.27 6.32 -12.41
N TYR A 121 5.41 6.33 -11.09
CA TYR A 121 6.10 7.40 -10.38
C TYR A 121 7.63 7.28 -10.57
N LYS A 122 8.20 8.18 -11.37
CA LYS A 122 9.59 8.12 -11.81
C LYS A 122 10.62 8.33 -10.69
N ASN A 123 10.22 8.99 -9.61
CA ASN A 123 11.10 9.42 -8.52
C ASN A 123 10.85 8.64 -7.23
N LEU A 124 10.33 7.41 -7.32
CA LEU A 124 10.22 6.56 -6.13
C LEU A 124 11.62 6.27 -5.59
N ARG A 125 11.80 6.54 -4.31
CA ARG A 125 13.03 6.24 -3.57
C ARG A 125 12.66 5.84 -2.16
N ARG A 126 13.54 5.11 -1.49
CA ARG A 126 13.36 4.72 -0.08
C ARG A 126 13.11 5.94 0.82
N GLY A 127 12.49 5.69 1.96
CA GLY A 127 12.08 6.71 2.92
C GLY A 127 10.75 7.36 2.57
N ARG A 128 10.39 8.40 3.34
CA ARG A 128 9.13 9.15 3.22
C ARG A 128 9.27 10.36 2.30
N HIS A 129 8.31 10.51 1.40
CA HIS A 129 8.18 11.64 0.48
C HIS A 129 6.79 12.23 0.62
N GLU A 130 6.73 13.52 0.90
CA GLU A 130 5.48 14.26 1.02
C GLU A 130 5.29 15.18 -0.19
N TYR A 131 4.04 15.34 -0.62
CA TYR A 131 3.71 16.14 -1.80
C TYR A 131 2.27 16.67 -1.73
N GLY A 132 1.98 17.63 -2.61
CA GLY A 132 0.70 18.34 -2.60
C GLY A 132 0.60 19.34 -1.45
N GLU A 133 -0.58 19.92 -1.29
CA GLU A 133 -0.86 20.94 -0.28
C GLU A 133 -1.06 20.33 1.11
N VAL A 134 -0.86 21.15 2.13
CA VAL A 134 -1.23 20.82 3.50
C VAL A 134 -2.74 20.69 3.60
N VAL A 135 -3.21 19.55 4.07
CA VAL A 135 -4.63 19.34 4.31
C VAL A 135 -4.97 19.78 5.73
N GLN A 136 -5.86 20.77 5.83
CA GLN A 136 -6.56 21.06 7.08
C GLN A 136 -7.67 20.03 7.25
N LEU A 137 -7.38 18.95 7.96
CA LEU A 137 -8.38 17.95 8.35
C LEU A 137 -9.27 18.60 9.42
N ARG A 138 -10.43 19.11 9.00
CA ARG A 138 -11.49 19.62 9.89
C ARG A 138 -12.35 18.49 10.42
#